data_AF-A0A6N2I4S4-F1
#
_entry.id   AF-A0A6N2I4S4-F1
#
_cell.length_a   1.000
_cell.length_b   1.000
_cell.length_c   1.000
_cell.angle_alpha   90.00
_cell.angle_beta   90.00
_cell.angle_gamma   90.00
#
_symmetry.space_group_name_H-M   'P 1'
#
loop_
_entity.id
_entity.type
_entity.pdbx_description
1 polymer ?
#
loop_
_entity_poly.entity_id
_entity_poly.type
_entity_poly.pdbx_seq_one_letter_code
_entity_poly.pdbx_strand_id
1 'polypeptide(L)'
;MRSSFRSFTFKWAIVLIERGGVELCHKDGTTLRGPKFVDLSPGAHTLTFRVVRARRSRGTLFEKEIFLRKGDVFMALCEPIQPNVFYRKSPEEDIWRLRKIEFWPGGGARGDAER
;
A
#
# COMPACT_ATOMS: atom_id res chain seq x y z
N MET A 1 -35.27 -14.88 -18.67
CA MET A 1 -34.35 -13.78 -18.29
C MET A 1 -34.09 -13.86 -16.79
N ARG A 2 -32.95 -14.44 -16.36
CA ARG A 2 -32.56 -14.43 -14.94
C ARG A 2 -31.59 -13.28 -14.72
N SER A 3 -32.08 -12.17 -14.18
CA SER A 3 -31.20 -11.11 -13.66
C SER A 3 -30.56 -11.63 -12.37
N SER A 4 -29.34 -12.16 -12.47
CA SER A 4 -28.52 -12.29 -11.27
C SER A 4 -28.12 -10.88 -10.87
N PHE A 5 -28.78 -10.33 -9.85
CA PHE A 5 -28.22 -9.21 -9.10
C PHE A 5 -26.83 -9.67 -8.64
N ARG A 6 -25.78 -9.17 -9.31
CA ARG A 6 -24.42 -9.29 -8.81
C ARG A 6 -24.40 -8.50 -7.52
N SER A 7 -24.44 -9.20 -6.40
CA SER A 7 -24.27 -8.62 -5.08
C SER A 7 -22.97 -7.83 -5.10
N PHE A 8 -23.08 -6.50 -5.19
CA PHE A 8 -22.00 -5.56 -4.90
C PHE A 8 -21.67 -5.77 -3.44
N THR A 9 -20.82 -6.77 -3.19
CA THR A 9 -20.35 -7.04 -1.85
C THR A 9 -19.35 -5.94 -1.60
N PHE A 10 -19.83 -4.87 -0.96
CA PHE A 10 -19.08 -3.75 -0.43
C PHE A 10 -18.08 -4.24 0.64
N LYS A 11 -17.10 -5.02 0.21
CA LYS A 11 -15.96 -5.52 0.97
C LYS A 11 -14.83 -4.53 0.76
N TRP A 12 -14.97 -3.38 1.41
CA TRP A 12 -13.97 -2.35 1.38
C TRP A 12 -12.79 -2.79 2.24
N ALA A 13 -11.61 -2.92 1.63
CA ALA A 13 -10.35 -2.85 2.34
C ALA A 13 -9.87 -1.39 2.28
N ILE A 14 -9.46 -0.86 3.42
CA ILE A 14 -8.83 0.45 3.52
C ILE A 14 -7.35 0.19 3.73
N VAL A 15 -6.53 0.61 2.78
CA VAL A 15 -5.07 0.62 2.89
C VAL A 15 -4.68 1.93 3.55
N LEU A 16 -3.91 1.86 4.62
CA LEU A 16 -3.58 3.00 5.46
C LEU A 16 -2.07 3.02 5.74
N ILE A 17 -1.50 4.22 5.74
CA ILE A 17 -0.12 4.49 6.13
C ILE A 17 -0.15 5.58 7.21
N GLU A 18 0.51 5.31 8.33
CA GLU A 18 0.59 6.20 9.49
C GLU A 18 2.06 6.49 9.85
N ARG A 19 2.29 7.59 10.59
CA ARG A 19 3.57 7.91 11.23
C ARG A 19 3.31 8.32 12.67
N GLY A 20 3.79 7.53 13.63
CA GLY A 20 3.55 7.78 15.06
C GLY A 20 2.06 7.80 15.43
N GLY A 21 1.26 6.93 14.79
CA GLY A 21 -0.20 6.87 14.99
C GLY A 21 -1.01 7.97 14.28
N VAL A 22 -0.36 8.89 13.56
CA VAL A 22 -1.04 9.91 12.74
C VAL A 22 -1.13 9.41 11.30
N GLU A 23 -2.33 9.40 10.73
CA GLU A 23 -2.55 9.03 9.33
C GLU A 23 -1.81 10.00 8.39
N LEU A 24 -0.99 9.43 7.50
CA LEU A 24 -0.40 10.15 6.38
C LEU A 24 -1.29 10.07 5.14
N CYS A 25 -1.76 8.86 4.82
CA CYS A 25 -2.69 8.65 3.72
C CYS A 25 -3.44 7.32 3.85
N HIS A 26 -4.67 7.31 3.37
CA HIS A 26 -5.42 6.07 3.12
C HIS A 26 -5.90 5.97 1.67
N LYS A 27 -6.21 4.75 1.24
CA LYS A 27 -6.88 4.45 -0.03
C LYS A 27 -7.90 3.34 0.20
N ASP A 28 -9.07 3.50 -0.39
CA ASP A 28 -10.16 2.55 -0.32
C ASP A 28 -10.69 2.24 -1.74
N GLY A 29 -11.73 1.42 -1.85
CA GLY A 29 -12.31 1.12 -3.17
C GLY A 29 -13.17 2.26 -3.76
N THR A 30 -13.47 3.32 -3.01
CA THR A 30 -14.29 4.45 -3.47
C THR A 30 -13.46 5.57 -4.06
N THR A 31 -12.21 5.71 -3.60
CA THR A 31 -11.29 6.74 -4.04
C THR A 31 -10.79 6.46 -5.46
N LEU A 32 -10.75 7.51 -6.29
CA LEU A 32 -10.25 7.48 -7.68
C LEU A 32 -8.91 6.74 -7.75
N ARG A 33 -8.70 5.97 -8.83
CA ARG A 33 -7.59 5.00 -9.00
C ARG A 33 -6.17 5.59 -9.03
N GLY A 34 -5.96 6.86 -8.69
CA GLY A 34 -4.65 7.52 -8.71
C GLY A 34 -3.78 7.22 -7.48
N PRO A 35 -2.44 7.28 -7.60
CA PRO A 35 -1.55 7.25 -6.44
C PRO A 35 -1.83 8.44 -5.51
N LYS A 36 -1.60 8.27 -4.21
CA LYS A 36 -1.56 9.40 -3.25
C LYS A 36 -0.10 9.71 -2.95
N PHE A 37 0.24 10.99 -2.98
CA PHE A 37 1.56 11.51 -2.63
C PHE A 37 1.44 12.30 -1.34
N VAL A 38 2.41 12.11 -0.46
CA VAL A 38 2.51 12.82 0.81
C VAL A 38 3.95 13.32 0.92
N ASP A 39 4.11 14.62 1.14
CA ASP A 39 5.43 15.19 1.33
C ASP A 39 5.96 14.85 2.73
N LEU A 40 7.19 14.35 2.77
CA LEU A 40 7.91 14.06 4.01
C LEU A 40 9.22 14.86 4.01
N SER A 41 9.59 15.38 5.18
CA SER A 41 10.89 16.01 5.37
C SER A 41 12.02 15.00 5.17
N PRO A 42 13.20 15.39 4.68
CA PRO A 42 14.36 14.51 4.66
C PRO A 42 14.69 13.98 6.07
N GLY A 43 15.08 12.72 6.18
CA GLY A 43 15.42 12.07 7.44
C GLY A 43 14.88 10.64 7.56
N ALA A 44 14.99 10.09 8.77
CA ALA A 44 14.41 8.79 9.13
C ALA A 44 12.92 8.94 9.46
N HIS A 45 12.11 8.00 8.97
CA HIS A 45 10.68 7.90 9.26
C HIS A 45 10.32 6.45 9.56
N THR A 46 9.70 6.22 10.70
CA THR A 46 9.02 4.95 10.99
C THR A 46 7.58 5.05 10.51
N LEU A 47 7.24 4.24 9.51
CA LEU A 47 5.92 4.20 8.91
C LEU A 47 5.20 2.92 9.31
N THR A 48 3.93 3.04 9.70
CA THR A 48 3.05 1.91 10.00
C THR A 48 2.14 1.67 8.80
N PHE A 49 2.14 0.44 8.29
CA PHE A 49 1.36 0.01 7.14
C PHE A 49 0.23 -0.90 7.61
N ARG A 50 -0.99 -0.58 7.21
CA ARG A 50 -2.17 -1.28 7.72
C ARG A 50 -3.20 -1.52 6.62
N VAL A 51 -3.80 -2.70 6.62
CA VAL A 51 -5.02 -2.99 5.86
C VAL A 51 -6.18 -3.19 6.83
N VAL A 52 -7.16 -2.30 6.80
CA VAL A 52 -8.37 -2.38 7.63
C VAL A 52 -9.52 -2.96 6.83
N ARG A 53 -10.24 -3.94 7.40
CA ARG A 53 -11.43 -4.56 6.78
C ARG A 53 -12.60 -4.57 7.76
N ALA A 54 -13.80 -4.24 7.27
CA ALA A 54 -15.00 -4.09 8.11
C ALA A 54 -15.46 -5.39 8.82
N ARG A 55 -15.13 -6.57 8.29
CA ARG A 55 -15.48 -7.88 8.89
C ARG A 55 -14.23 -8.65 9.26
N ARG A 56 -13.88 -8.63 10.56
CA ARG A 56 -13.07 -9.55 11.40
C ARG A 56 -11.93 -10.40 10.76
N SER A 57 -11.45 -10.04 9.59
CA SER A 57 -10.36 -10.74 8.90
C SER A 57 -9.04 -10.09 9.29
N ARG A 58 -8.05 -10.93 9.60
CA ARG A 58 -6.66 -10.55 9.84
C ARG A 58 -6.19 -9.66 8.68
N GLY A 59 -5.96 -8.38 8.95
CA GLY A 59 -5.31 -7.47 8.02
C GLY A 59 -3.82 -7.42 8.32
N THR A 60 -3.01 -7.07 7.33
CA THR A 60 -1.59 -6.84 7.59
C THR A 60 -1.44 -5.56 8.42
N LEU A 61 -0.62 -5.63 9.47
CA LEU A 61 -0.17 -4.51 10.27
C LEU A 61 1.33 -4.70 10.53
N PHE A 62 2.16 -3.78 10.04
CA PHE A 62 3.60 -3.82 10.29
C PHE A 62 4.21 -2.43 10.24
N GLU A 63 5.38 -2.28 10.83
CA GLU A 63 6.17 -1.05 10.78
C GLU A 63 7.39 -1.23 9.89
N LYS A 64 7.81 -0.14 9.24
CA LYS A 64 9.08 -0.08 8.52
C LYS A 64 9.72 1.28 8.70
N GLU A 65 10.97 1.26 9.13
CA GLU A 65 11.83 2.43 9.10
C GLU A 65 12.35 2.66 7.68
N ILE A 66 12.25 3.90 7.21
CA ILE A 66 12.79 4.35 5.93
C ILE A 66 13.64 5.59 6.16
N PHE A 67 14.68 5.76 5.35
CA PHE A 67 15.48 6.98 5.33
C PHE A 67 15.32 7.66 3.96
N LEU A 68 14.84 8.91 3.96
CA LEU A 68 14.62 9.70 2.75
C LEU A 68 15.56 10.90 2.69
N ARG A 69 16.33 11.01 1.61
CA ARG A 69 17.07 12.23 1.25
C ARG A 69 16.15 13.18 0.49
N LYS A 70 16.58 14.44 0.34
CA LYS A 70 15.87 15.41 -0.50
C LYS A 70 15.78 14.88 -1.94
N GLY A 71 14.57 14.75 -2.46
CA GLY A 71 14.28 14.24 -3.79
C GLY A 71 14.01 12.74 -3.87
N ASP A 72 14.30 11.97 -2.82
CA ASP A 72 13.96 10.54 -2.78
C ASP A 72 12.43 10.36 -2.77
N VAL A 73 11.97 9.29 -3.40
CA VAL A 73 10.56 8.88 -3.39
C VAL A 73 10.45 7.49 -2.79
N PHE A 74 9.64 7.35 -1.74
CA PHE A 74 9.26 6.04 -1.22
C PHE A 74 7.88 5.67 -1.74
N MET A 75 7.77 4.50 -2.36
CA MET A 75 6.54 3.97 -2.90
C MET A 75 6.13 2.71 -2.14
N ALA A 76 4.86 2.67 -1.74
CA ALA A 76 4.23 1.50 -1.18
C ALA A 76 3.01 1.12 -2.04
N LEU A 77 3.03 -0.08 -2.60
CA LEU A 77 1.92 -0.67 -3.32
C LEU A 77 1.35 -1.80 -2.48
N CYS A 78 0.05 -1.73 -2.19
CA CYS A 78 -0.68 -2.80 -1.52
C CYS A 78 -1.66 -3.43 -2.50
N GLU A 79 -1.63 -4.76 -2.59
CA GLU A 79 -2.67 -5.58 -3.22
C GLU A 79 -3.43 -6.29 -2.10
N PRO A 80 -4.51 -5.67 -1.58
CA PRO A 80 -5.23 -6.24 -0.47
C PRO A 80 -6.00 -7.48 -0.91
N ILE A 81 -6.01 -8.52 -0.07
CA ILE A 81 -6.79 -9.72 -0.33
C ILE A 81 -8.28 -9.39 -0.37
N GLN A 82 -8.95 -9.91 -1.39
CA GLN A 82 -10.39 -9.86 -1.48
C GLN A 82 -11.02 -10.95 -0.58
N PRO A 83 -11.87 -10.59 0.41
CA PRO A 83 -12.34 -11.53 1.42
C PRO A 83 -13.40 -12.54 0.94
N ASN A 84 -13.41 -13.04 -0.29
CA ASN A 84 -14.10 -14.28 -0.76
C ASN A 84 -14.03 -14.35 -2.30
N VAL A 85 -12.90 -14.80 -2.86
CA VAL A 85 -12.89 -15.19 -4.28
C VAL A 85 -13.12 -16.70 -4.32
N PHE A 86 -14.35 -17.12 -4.59
CA PHE A 86 -14.82 -18.52 -4.49
C PHE A 86 -14.09 -19.53 -5.41
N TYR A 87 -13.23 -19.08 -6.32
CA TYR A 87 -12.65 -19.93 -7.38
C TYR A 87 -11.11 -19.93 -7.45
N ARG A 88 -10.39 -19.43 -6.44
CA ARG A 88 -8.92 -19.48 -6.42
C ARG A 88 -8.39 -19.81 -5.03
N LYS A 89 -7.20 -20.43 -4.97
CA LYS A 89 -6.30 -20.34 -3.79
C LYS A 89 -6.07 -18.85 -3.55
N SER A 90 -6.91 -18.24 -2.73
CA SER A 90 -6.78 -16.83 -2.38
C SER A 90 -5.54 -16.71 -1.49
N PRO A 91 -4.69 -15.68 -1.66
CA PRO A 91 -3.55 -15.48 -0.77
C PRO A 91 -4.02 -15.44 0.69
N GLU A 92 -3.18 -15.90 1.61
CA GLU A 92 -3.48 -15.88 3.05
C GLU A 92 -3.21 -14.50 3.69
N GLU A 93 -2.32 -13.69 3.10
CA GLU A 93 -1.94 -12.34 3.58
C GLU A 93 -1.90 -11.26 2.48
N ASP A 94 -2.07 -9.97 2.86
CA ASP A 94 -1.99 -8.86 1.90
C ASP A 94 -0.59 -8.72 1.32
N ILE A 95 -0.51 -8.43 0.03
CA ILE A 95 0.79 -8.28 -0.65
C ILE A 95 1.20 -6.82 -0.60
N TRP A 96 2.38 -6.56 -0.05
CA TRP A 96 3.01 -5.23 -0.04
C TRP A 96 4.28 -5.26 -0.88
N ARG A 97 4.38 -4.32 -1.83
CA ARG A 97 5.62 -4.04 -2.56
C ARG A 97 6.11 -2.67 -2.16
N LEU A 98 7.28 -2.62 -1.55
CA LEU A 98 7.91 -1.40 -1.05
C LEU A 98 9.15 -1.11 -1.88
N ARG A 99 9.24 0.08 -2.46
CA ARG A 99 10.39 0.49 -3.27
C ARG A 99 10.77 1.92 -2.92
N LYS A 100 12.06 2.14 -2.73
CA LYS A 100 12.65 3.47 -2.66
C LYS A 100 13.28 3.79 -4.02
N ILE A 101 12.96 4.96 -4.56
CA ILE A 101 13.65 5.54 -5.71
C ILE A 101 14.55 6.63 -5.14
N GLU A 102 15.85 6.46 -5.29
CA GLU A 102 16.82 7.43 -4.80
C GLU A 102 17.05 8.49 -5.87
N PHE A 103 16.99 9.75 -5.46
CA PHE A 103 17.38 10.83 -6.34
C PHE A 103 18.90 10.92 -6.37
N TRP A 104 19.49 10.65 -7.54
CA TRP A 104 20.92 10.83 -7.76
C TRP A 104 21.17 12.25 -8.31
N PRO A 105 21.81 13.16 -7.55
CA PRO A 105 22.05 14.52 -8.01
C PRO A 105 23.08 14.63 -9.17
N GLY A 106 23.68 13.51 -9.61
CA GLY A 106 24.76 13.48 -10.60
C GLY A 106 24.43 12.84 -11.95
N GLY A 107 23.15 12.69 -12.35
CA GLY A 107 22.75 12.27 -13.70
C GLY A 107 23.42 10.99 -14.23
N GLY A 108 22.88 9.82 -13.87
CA GLY A 108 23.27 8.56 -14.48
C GLY A 108 22.50 7.39 -13.86
N ALA A 109 21.53 6.83 -14.59
CA ALA A 109 20.83 5.64 -14.17
C ALA A 109 21.83 4.47 -14.08
N ARG A 110 22.16 4.04 -12.86
CA ARG A 110 22.79 2.74 -12.65
C ARG A 110 21.69 1.69 -12.60
N GLY A 111 21.57 0.95 -13.69
CA GLY A 111 20.84 -0.31 -13.72
C GLY A 111 21.39 -1.26 -12.67
N ASP A 112 20.48 -2.04 -12.11
CA ASP A 112 20.70 -3.03 -11.08
C ASP A 112 21.91 -3.92 -11.39
N ALA A 113 22.85 -4.02 -10.45
CA ALA A 113 23.87 -5.06 -10.42
C ALA A 113 23.55 -5.98 -9.25
N GLU A 114 22.75 -6.99 -9.55
CA GLU A 114 22.46 -8.16 -8.74
C GLU A 114 23.78 -8.97 -8.53
N ARG A 115 24.05 -9.35 -7.28
CA ARG A 115 24.97 -10.43 -6.91
C ARG A 115 24.40 -11.16 -5.69
#